data_AF-L0PF69-F1
#
_entry.id   AF-L0PF69-F1
#
_cell.length_a   1.000
_cell.length_b   1.000
_cell.length_c   1.000
_cell.angle_alpha   90.00
_cell.angle_beta   90.00
_cell.angle_gamma   90.00
#
_symmetry.space_group_name_H-M   'P 1'
#
loop_
_entity.id
_entity.type
_entity.pdbx_description
1 polymer ?
#
loop_
_entity_poly.entity_id
_entity_poly.type
_entity_poly.pdbx_seq_one_letter_code
_entity_poly.pdbx_strand_id
1 'polypeptide(L)'
;MSSVNSKKNPYIDDFIKFLNSSPTPFHVVNTVSKYLSCAGFNELKESKHWEKSIEAENKYYITRNSASIIAFSIGKDWKPGNPIAFSGAHVDSPSLKIKPISKKTSEGYLQVGIETYGGGIWHSWFDRDLGVAGRVIIQDKDGNITQRLIDIQRPCRFH
;
A
#
# COMPACT_ATOMS: atom_id res chain seq x y z
N MET A 1 14.93 8.01 42.70
CA MET A 1 13.91 8.13 41.63
C MET A 1 14.19 7.02 40.62
N SER A 2 13.35 6.00 40.65
CA SER A 2 13.47 4.76 39.87
C SER A 2 13.33 5.04 38.37
N SER A 3 14.39 4.74 37.63
CA SER A 3 14.43 4.73 36.18
C SER A 3 13.34 3.81 35.62
N VAL A 4 12.32 4.39 35.00
CA VAL A 4 11.32 3.63 34.24
C VAL A 4 12.02 3.07 33.00
N ASN A 5 12.46 1.83 33.11
CA ASN A 5 13.00 1.07 32.00
C ASN A 5 11.82 0.71 31.08
N SER A 6 11.51 1.61 30.14
CA SER A 6 10.49 1.39 29.11
C SER A 6 10.89 0.15 28.30
N LYS A 7 10.23 -0.99 28.56
CA LYS A 7 10.30 -2.14 27.68
C LYS A 7 9.89 -1.67 26.28
N LYS A 8 10.84 -1.61 25.34
CA LYS A 8 10.56 -1.35 23.92
C LYS A 8 9.43 -2.27 23.48
N ASN A 9 8.30 -1.69 23.12
CA ASN A 9 7.15 -2.45 22.66
C ASN A 9 7.43 -2.87 21.21
N PRO A 10 7.64 -4.17 20.92
CA PRO A 10 7.99 -4.64 19.58
C PRO A 10 6.94 -4.26 18.53
N TYR A 11 5.67 -4.11 18.93
CA TYR A 11 4.60 -3.69 18.04
C TYR A 11 4.73 -2.24 17.56
N ILE A 12 5.31 -1.35 18.37
CA ILE A 12 5.48 0.06 18.00
C ILE A 12 6.55 0.19 16.92
N ASP A 13 7.70 -0.46 17.13
CA ASP A 13 8.82 -0.41 16.17
C ASP A 13 8.41 -1.01 14.83
N ASP A 14 7.66 -2.12 14.84
CA ASP A 14 7.17 -2.75 13.60
C ASP A 14 6.07 -1.95 12.91
N PHE A 15 5.21 -1.27 13.68
CA PHE A 15 4.22 -0.35 13.13
C PHE A 15 4.88 0.86 12.45
N ILE A 16 5.90 1.46 13.08
CA ILE A 16 6.66 2.57 12.48
C ILE A 16 7.35 2.12 11.19
N LYS A 17 7.98 0.93 11.18
CA LYS A 17 8.58 0.38 9.96
C LYS A 17 7.54 0.20 8.86
N PHE A 18 6.36 -0.34 9.19
CA PHE A 18 5.27 -0.53 8.25
C PHE A 18 4.78 0.80 7.65
N LEU A 19 4.62 1.83 8.48
CA LEU A 19 4.24 3.17 8.02
C LEU A 19 5.30 3.74 7.06
N ASN A 20 6.57 3.67 7.44
CA ASN A 20 7.67 4.21 6.62
C ASN A 20 7.84 3.46 5.29
N SER A 21 7.52 2.16 5.24
CA SER A 21 7.59 1.37 4.00
C SER A 21 6.35 1.50 3.11
N SER A 22 5.31 2.21 3.58
CA SER A 22 3.99 2.19 2.94
C SER A 22 3.43 3.60 2.65
N PRO A 23 4.15 4.45 1.90
CA PRO A 23 3.73 5.83 1.63
C PRO A 23 2.48 5.94 0.74
N THR A 24 2.11 4.88 0.02
CA THR A 24 0.91 4.84 -0.82
C THR A 24 0.14 3.54 -0.65
N PRO A 25 -1.16 3.48 -1.02
CA PRO A 25 -1.96 2.26 -0.98
C PRO A 25 -1.29 1.07 -1.68
N PHE A 26 -0.58 1.35 -2.78
CA PHE A 26 0.14 0.33 -3.52
C PHE A 26 1.31 -0.28 -2.73
N HIS A 27 2.00 0.52 -1.93
CA HIS A 27 3.06 0.06 -1.05
C HIS A 27 2.49 -0.68 0.16
N VAL A 28 1.34 -0.24 0.70
CA VAL A 28 0.62 -0.97 1.75
C VAL A 28 0.30 -2.38 1.28
N VAL A 29 -0.37 -2.52 0.13
CA VAL A 29 -0.74 -3.85 -0.41
C VAL A 29 0.48 -4.71 -0.65
N ASN A 30 1.55 -4.16 -1.24
CA ASN A 30 2.79 -4.90 -1.47
C ASN A 30 3.45 -5.38 -0.16
N THR A 31 3.46 -4.54 0.87
CA THR A 31 4.01 -4.89 2.19
C THR A 31 3.16 -5.96 2.88
N VAL A 32 1.84 -5.80 2.88
CA VAL A 32 0.92 -6.78 3.46
C VAL A 32 0.99 -8.11 2.71
N SER A 33 1.06 -8.11 1.37
CA SER A 33 1.25 -9.33 0.58
C SER A 33 2.52 -10.07 1.00
N LYS A 34 3.64 -9.38 1.20
CA LYS A 34 4.88 -10.00 1.69
C LYS A 34 4.69 -10.61 3.08
N TYR A 35 4.03 -9.90 4.00
CA TYR A 35 3.76 -10.43 5.34
C TYR A 35 2.87 -11.68 5.28
N LEU A 36 1.84 -11.67 4.45
CA LEU A 36 0.95 -12.81 4.25
C LEU A 36 1.69 -14.01 3.64
N SER A 37 2.52 -13.79 2.60
CA SER A 37 3.35 -14.85 2.03
C SER A 37 4.31 -15.44 3.07
N CYS A 38 4.97 -14.60 3.87
CA CYS A 38 5.85 -15.05 4.95
C CYS A 38 5.09 -15.82 6.05
N ALA A 39 3.81 -15.51 6.27
CA ALA A 39 2.93 -16.22 7.20
C ALA A 39 2.29 -17.50 6.60
N GLY A 40 2.70 -17.90 5.39
CA GLY A 40 2.24 -19.12 4.73
C GLY A 40 0.90 -18.99 4.01
N PHE A 41 0.46 -17.78 3.65
CA PHE A 41 -0.73 -17.60 2.82
C PHE A 41 -0.38 -17.77 1.34
N ASN A 42 -1.29 -18.41 0.61
CA ASN A 42 -1.18 -18.60 -0.84
C ASN A 42 -1.84 -17.45 -1.61
N GLU A 43 -1.12 -16.89 -2.60
CA GLU A 43 -1.70 -15.88 -3.49
C GLU A 43 -2.67 -16.52 -4.49
N LEU A 44 -3.90 -16.02 -4.51
CA LEU A 44 -4.89 -16.35 -5.53
C LEU A 44 -4.96 -15.20 -6.56
N LYS A 45 -4.87 -15.55 -7.84
CA LYS A 45 -5.00 -14.58 -8.94
C LYS A 45 -6.45 -14.47 -9.37
N GLU A 46 -7.00 -13.26 -9.37
CA GLU A 46 -8.38 -12.96 -9.82
C GLU A 46 -8.65 -13.44 -11.25
N SER A 47 -7.61 -13.51 -12.09
CA SER A 47 -7.71 -14.01 -13.48
C SER A 47 -7.77 -15.53 -13.62
N LYS A 48 -7.58 -16.29 -12.54
CA LYS A 48 -7.63 -17.75 -12.54
C LYS A 48 -8.89 -18.24 -11.84
N HIS A 49 -9.42 -19.36 -12.31
CA HIS A 49 -10.48 -20.05 -11.58
C HIS A 49 -9.85 -20.83 -10.42
N TRP A 50 -10.14 -20.40 -9.18
CA TRP A 50 -9.51 -20.94 -7.97
C TRP A 50 -10.49 -21.68 -7.05
N GLU A 51 -11.77 -21.74 -7.38
CA GLU A 51 -12.81 -22.39 -6.54
C GLU A 51 -12.44 -23.84 -6.17
N LYS A 52 -11.88 -24.59 -7.13
CA LYS A 52 -11.45 -25.98 -6.95
C LYS A 52 -10.09 -26.14 -6.26
N SER A 53 -9.36 -25.04 -6.10
CA SER A 53 -8.02 -25.01 -5.47
C SER A 53 -8.08 -24.53 -4.03
N ILE A 54 -9.27 -24.19 -3.53
CA ILE A 54 -9.51 -23.86 -2.15
C ILE A 54 -9.68 -25.15 -1.35
N GLU A 55 -8.87 -25.27 -0.31
CA GLU A 55 -8.86 -26.42 0.59
C GLU A 55 -9.10 -25.94 2.03
N ALA A 56 -9.69 -26.83 2.84
CA ALA A 56 -9.77 -26.61 4.28
C ALA A 56 -8.38 -26.59 4.90
N GLU A 57 -8.26 -25.96 6.08
CA GLU A 57 -7.00 -25.79 6.82
C GLU A 57 -5.94 -24.92 6.11
N ASN A 58 -6.30 -24.27 5.00
CA ASN A 58 -5.41 -23.42 4.23
C ASN A 58 -5.74 -21.92 4.36
N LYS A 59 -4.79 -21.09 3.96
CA LYS A 59 -4.84 -19.63 4.04
C LYS A 59 -4.54 -19.01 2.69
N TYR A 60 -5.29 -18.00 2.31
CA TYR A 60 -5.26 -17.41 0.98
C TYR A 60 -5.36 -15.89 1.03
N TYR A 61 -4.79 -15.22 0.04
CA TYR A 61 -5.02 -13.80 -0.18
C TYR A 61 -5.17 -13.48 -1.65
N ILE A 62 -5.94 -12.42 -1.94
CA ILE A 62 -6.18 -11.90 -3.28
C ILE A 62 -5.87 -10.40 -3.24
N THR A 63 -5.20 -9.91 -4.28
CA THR A 63 -5.01 -8.47 -4.49
C THR A 63 -5.78 -8.01 -5.71
N ARG A 64 -6.37 -6.82 -5.64
CA ARG A 64 -7.09 -6.20 -6.75
C ARG A 64 -6.47 -4.85 -7.08
N ASN A 65 -6.09 -4.66 -8.35
CA ASN A 65 -5.39 -3.46 -8.85
C ASN A 65 -4.14 -3.07 -8.04
N SER A 66 -3.57 -3.98 -7.27
CA SER A 66 -2.51 -3.71 -6.29
C SER A 66 -2.84 -2.61 -5.27
N ALA A 67 -4.13 -2.25 -5.10
CA ALA A 67 -4.57 -1.17 -4.20
C ALA A 67 -5.59 -1.66 -3.16
N SER A 68 -6.04 -2.91 -3.27
CA SER A 68 -6.87 -3.58 -2.28
C SER A 68 -6.37 -5.00 -2.08
N ILE A 69 -6.50 -5.50 -0.85
CA ILE A 69 -6.11 -6.85 -0.48
C ILE A 69 -7.18 -7.47 0.41
N ILE A 70 -7.49 -8.73 0.15
CA ILE A 70 -8.38 -9.55 0.97
C ILE A 70 -7.59 -10.79 1.35
N ALA A 71 -7.53 -11.09 2.64
CA ALA A 71 -6.89 -12.29 3.16
C ALA A 71 -7.90 -13.07 3.99
N PHE A 72 -7.91 -14.39 3.85
CA PHE A 72 -8.81 -15.26 4.57
C PHE A 72 -8.15 -16.61 4.87
N SER A 73 -8.61 -17.25 5.95
CA SER A 73 -8.18 -18.58 6.37
C SER A 73 -9.40 -19.47 6.54
N ILE A 74 -9.33 -20.70 6.04
CA ILE A 74 -10.43 -21.64 6.10
C ILE A 74 -10.14 -22.64 7.22
N GLY A 75 -11.03 -22.66 8.22
CA GLY A 75 -10.93 -23.62 9.32
C GLY A 75 -11.18 -25.04 8.86
N LYS A 76 -10.65 -26.01 9.60
CA LYS A 76 -10.78 -27.44 9.34
C LYS A 76 -12.22 -27.91 9.10
N ASP A 77 -13.13 -27.49 9.97
CA ASP A 77 -14.53 -27.90 9.96
C ASP A 77 -15.44 -26.92 9.21
N TRP A 78 -14.87 -25.95 8.50
CA TRP A 78 -15.65 -24.97 7.78
C TRP A 78 -16.35 -25.61 6.58
N LYS A 79 -17.65 -25.35 6.46
CA LYS A 79 -18.49 -25.79 5.34
C LYS A 79 -19.30 -24.62 4.81
N PRO A 80 -19.70 -24.62 3.52
CA PRO A 80 -20.64 -23.63 3.01
C PRO A 80 -21.90 -23.54 3.90
N GLY A 81 -22.22 -22.34 4.35
CA GLY A 81 -23.30 -22.09 5.33
C GLY A 81 -22.82 -21.82 6.75
N ASN A 82 -21.55 -22.11 7.08
CA ASN A 82 -20.97 -21.73 8.37
C ASN A 82 -20.74 -20.21 8.46
N PRO A 83 -20.73 -19.63 9.68
CA PRO A 83 -20.47 -18.21 9.87
C PRO A 83 -19.05 -17.82 9.45
N ILE A 84 -18.89 -16.53 9.11
CA ILE A 84 -17.62 -15.92 8.74
C ILE A 84 -17.35 -14.77 9.71
N ALA A 85 -16.15 -14.74 10.29
CA ALA A 85 -15.64 -13.57 10.99
C ALA A 85 -14.83 -12.72 10.00
N PHE A 86 -15.17 -11.44 9.87
CA PHE A 86 -14.46 -10.52 8.98
C PHE A 86 -14.12 -9.22 9.70
N SER A 87 -13.01 -8.61 9.31
CA SER A 87 -12.60 -7.28 9.73
C SER A 87 -12.14 -6.51 8.51
N GLY A 88 -12.59 -5.27 8.38
CA GLY A 88 -12.29 -4.41 7.23
C GLY A 88 -11.61 -3.11 7.66
N ALA A 89 -10.65 -2.68 6.85
CA ALA A 89 -10.01 -1.38 6.94
C ALA A 89 -9.76 -0.85 5.52
N HIS A 90 -9.56 0.47 5.39
CA HIS A 90 -9.15 1.08 4.13
C HIS A 90 -7.67 1.48 4.20
N VAL A 91 -6.97 1.40 3.07
CA VAL A 91 -5.51 1.58 2.97
C VAL A 91 -5.11 2.92 2.34
N ASP A 92 -6.10 3.73 1.98
CA ASP A 92 -5.93 5.06 1.43
C ASP A 92 -5.98 6.14 2.50
N SER A 93 -5.31 7.25 2.20
CA SER A 93 -5.23 8.41 3.08
C SER A 93 -5.26 9.68 2.23
N PRO A 94 -5.73 10.81 2.80
CA PRO A 94 -5.70 12.08 2.12
C PRO A 94 -4.28 12.41 1.62
N SER A 95 -4.15 12.77 0.35
CA SER A 95 -2.85 12.92 -0.29
C SER A 95 -2.90 13.91 -1.46
N LEU A 96 -1.73 14.41 -1.85
CA LEU A 96 -1.55 15.21 -3.07
C LEU A 96 -1.18 14.26 -4.21
N LYS A 97 -2.02 14.17 -5.23
CA LYS A 97 -1.79 13.33 -6.41
C LYS A 97 -1.26 14.18 -7.56
N ILE A 98 -0.34 13.62 -8.34
CA ILE A 98 0.21 14.30 -9.52
C ILE A 98 -0.83 14.24 -10.65
N LYS A 99 -1.15 15.38 -11.25
CA LYS A 99 -2.09 15.45 -12.39
C LYS A 99 -1.49 14.79 -13.63
N PRO A 100 -2.31 14.22 -14.54
CA PRO A 100 -1.83 13.64 -15.79
C PRO A 100 -0.99 14.62 -16.62
N ILE A 101 -1.41 15.88 -16.68
CA ILE A 101 -0.62 16.99 -17.23
C ILE A 101 -0.06 17.77 -16.04
N SER A 102 1.14 17.39 -15.61
CA SER A 102 1.78 17.93 -14.40
C SER A 102 2.80 19.03 -14.69
N LYS A 103 3.34 19.13 -15.90
CA LYS A 103 4.35 20.14 -16.23
C LYS A 103 3.74 21.55 -16.18
N LYS A 104 4.21 22.37 -15.26
CA LYS A 104 3.89 23.80 -15.17
C LYS A 104 5.17 24.62 -15.06
N THR A 105 5.17 25.81 -15.64
CA THR A 105 6.26 26.77 -15.50
C THR A 105 5.65 28.12 -15.16
N SER A 106 6.13 28.75 -14.09
CA SER A 106 5.65 30.06 -13.64
C SER A 106 6.77 30.73 -12.84
N GLU A 107 6.94 32.04 -13.01
CA GLU A 107 7.95 32.85 -12.30
C GLU A 107 9.39 32.30 -12.38
N GLY A 108 9.77 31.64 -13.49
CA GLY A 108 11.10 31.05 -13.67
C GLY A 108 11.29 29.68 -12.99
N TYR A 109 10.27 29.16 -12.31
CA TYR A 109 10.32 27.86 -11.62
C TYR A 109 9.57 26.78 -12.39
N LEU A 110 10.12 25.55 -12.35
CA LEU A 110 9.43 24.35 -12.81
C LEU A 110 8.56 23.82 -11.66
N GLN A 111 7.26 23.75 -11.90
CA GLN A 111 6.26 23.33 -10.94
C GLN A 111 5.58 22.01 -11.37
N VAL A 112 5.11 21.25 -10.39
CA VAL A 112 4.36 20.01 -10.58
C VAL A 112 2.89 20.27 -10.24
N GLY A 113 2.01 20.16 -11.24
CA GLY A 113 0.57 20.23 -11.06
C GLY A 113 0.06 19.05 -10.24
N ILE A 114 -0.59 19.36 -9.12
CA ILE A 114 -1.19 18.38 -8.21
C ILE A 114 -2.71 18.56 -8.09
N GLU A 115 -3.37 17.50 -7.62
CA GLU A 115 -4.77 17.48 -7.21
C GLU A 115 -4.88 16.92 -5.79
N THR A 116 -5.87 17.41 -5.04
CA THR A 116 -6.16 16.96 -3.69
C THR A 116 -7.00 15.69 -3.73
N TYR A 117 -6.57 14.65 -3.03
CA TYR A 117 -7.34 13.42 -2.87
C TYR A 117 -7.81 13.29 -1.42
N GLY A 118 -9.13 13.15 -1.21
CA GLY A 118 -9.74 13.06 0.12
C GLY A 118 -9.99 14.42 0.78
N GLY A 119 -10.28 14.41 2.08
CA GLY A 119 -10.55 15.60 2.89
C GLY A 119 -9.38 15.96 3.82
N GLY A 120 -8.20 16.21 3.25
CA GLY A 120 -6.99 16.50 4.02
C GLY A 120 -6.96 17.92 4.59
N ILE A 121 -6.16 18.10 5.64
CA ILE A 121 -5.83 19.41 6.20
C ILE A 121 -4.75 20.04 5.33
N TRP A 122 -5.12 20.67 4.21
CA TRP A 122 -4.16 21.05 3.16
C TRP A 122 -3.09 22.05 3.60
N HIS A 123 -3.40 22.92 4.56
CA HIS A 123 -2.43 23.88 5.07
C HIS A 123 -1.25 23.20 5.80
N SER A 124 -1.40 21.97 6.30
CA SER A 124 -0.31 21.25 6.98
C SER A 124 0.75 20.67 6.03
N TRP A 125 0.46 20.69 4.72
CA TRP A 125 1.34 20.19 3.65
C TRP A 125 2.33 21.24 3.15
N PHE A 126 2.11 22.51 3.46
CA PHE A 126 3.08 23.57 3.18
C PHE A 126 4.33 23.41 4.04
N ASP A 127 5.47 23.86 3.52
CA ASP A 127 6.79 23.81 4.17
C ASP A 127 7.21 22.40 4.64
N ARG A 128 6.76 21.37 3.92
CA ARG A 128 7.18 19.98 4.13
C ARG A 128 8.14 19.55 3.03
N ASP A 129 9.16 18.79 3.43
CA ASP A 129 10.01 18.04 2.53
C ASP A 129 9.20 16.88 1.92
N LEU A 130 8.60 17.11 0.74
CA LEU A 130 7.78 16.12 0.06
C LEU A 130 8.63 15.25 -0.89
N GLY A 131 8.42 13.95 -0.79
CA GLY A 131 8.87 12.96 -1.77
C GLY A 131 7.76 12.60 -2.77
N VAL A 132 8.10 11.74 -3.73
CA VAL A 132 7.13 11.21 -4.70
C VAL A 132 7.11 9.69 -4.62
N ALA A 133 5.95 9.13 -4.28
CA ALA A 133 5.76 7.70 -4.24
C ALA A 133 4.50 7.31 -5.04
N GLY A 134 4.50 6.11 -5.59
CA GLY A 134 3.37 5.62 -6.38
C GLY A 134 3.69 4.41 -7.23
N ARG A 135 2.96 4.32 -8.33
CA ARG A 135 3.08 3.25 -9.32
C ARG A 135 3.33 3.86 -10.68
N VAL A 136 4.25 3.27 -11.43
CA VAL A 136 4.49 3.56 -12.84
C VAL A 136 4.19 2.34 -13.68
N ILE A 137 3.65 2.58 -14.87
CA ILE A 137 3.44 1.57 -15.90
C ILE A 137 4.54 1.80 -16.94
N ILE A 138 5.35 0.78 -17.19
CA ILE A 138 6.52 0.85 -18.06
C ILE A 138 6.33 -0.17 -19.18
N GLN A 139 6.53 0.28 -20.41
CA GLN A 139 6.65 -0.62 -21.55
C GLN A 139 8.15 -0.92 -21.77
N ASP A 140 8.51 -2.20 -21.82
CA ASP A 140 9.88 -2.59 -22.18
C ASP A 140 10.13 -2.44 -23.69
N LYS A 141 11.37 -2.71 -24.12
CA LYS A 141 11.76 -2.64 -25.54
C LYS A 141 11.06 -3.69 -26.42
N ASP A 142 10.61 -4.78 -25.82
CA ASP A 142 9.92 -5.90 -26.46
C ASP A 142 8.39 -5.70 -26.47
N GLY A 143 7.90 -4.56 -25.96
CA GLY A 143 6.49 -4.20 -25.92
C GLY A 143 5.74 -4.68 -24.68
N ASN A 144 6.39 -5.36 -23.73
CA ASN A 144 5.74 -5.87 -22.53
C ASN A 144 5.42 -4.72 -21.56
N ILE A 145 4.15 -4.65 -21.15
CA ILE A 145 3.69 -3.67 -20.17
C ILE A 145 3.86 -4.26 -18.76
N THR A 146 4.69 -3.62 -17.95
CA THR A 146 4.93 -4.01 -16.57
C THR A 146 4.63 -2.88 -15.60
N GLN A 147 4.20 -3.26 -14.41
CA GLN A 147 3.98 -2.36 -13.29
C GLN A 147 5.20 -2.34 -12.38
N ARG A 148 5.62 -1.14 -11.96
CA ARG A 148 6.66 -0.95 -10.94
C ARG A 148 6.20 0.05 -9.88
N LEU A 149 6.58 -0.22 -8.63
CA LEU A 149 6.42 0.72 -7.53
C LEU A 149 7.65 1.62 -7.45
N ILE A 150 7.40 2.90 -7.20
CA ILE A 150 8.45 3.89 -7.00
C ILE A 150 8.25 4.58 -5.66
N ASP A 151 9.34 4.83 -4.97
CA ASP A 151 9.39 5.63 -3.76
C ASP A 151 10.65 6.49 -3.81
N ILE A 152 10.48 7.78 -4.08
CA ILE A 152 11.53 8.78 -4.14
C ILE A 152 11.46 9.57 -2.83
N GLN A 153 12.20 9.08 -1.84
CA GLN A 153 12.29 9.69 -0.50
C GLN A 153 13.21 10.91 -0.45
N ARG A 154 13.88 11.26 -1.56
CA ARG A 154 14.67 12.49 -1.64
C ARG A 154 13.70 13.67 -1.73
N PRO A 155 13.81 14.69 -0.86
CA PRO A 155 12.99 15.88 -0.98
C PRO A 155 13.19 16.49 -2.36
N CYS A 156 12.08 16.62 -3.09
CA CYS A 156 12.04 17.49 -4.26
C CYS A 156 12.14 18.91 -3.71
N ARG A 157 13.35 19.46 -3.61
CA ARG A 157 13.59 20.81 -3.08
C ARG A 157 12.73 21.80 -3.85
N PHE A 158 11.70 22.34 -3.20
CA PHE A 158 10.98 23.52 -3.65
C PHE A 158 11.79 24.73 -3.16
N HIS A 159 12.49 25.40 -4.07
CA HIS A 159 13.06 26.72 -3.84
C HIS A 159 12.38 27.69 -4.78
#